data_AF-A0A315T7V4-F1
#
_entry.id   AF-A0A315T7V4-F1
#
_cell.length_a   1.000
_cell.length_b   1.000
_cell.length_c   1.000
_cell.angle_alpha   90.00
_cell.angle_beta   90.00
_cell.angle_gamma   90.00
#
_symmetry.space_group_name_H-M   'P 1'
#
loop_
_entity.id
_entity.type
_entity.pdbx_description
1 polymer ?
#
loop_
_entity_poly.entity_id
_entity_poly.type
_entity_poly.pdbx_seq_one_letter_code
_entity_poly.pdbx_strand_id
1 'polypeptide(L)'
;MKPTTPLEYVDKALTLAIDRHNRIPGFHVYATVIDQLKYIRAVFDGTEKDKSKLHRLTIGAIAAKEFEPTDEALAEALLHVYYIAEQSANGLKIRLPAEK
;
A
#
# COMPACT_ATOMS: atom_id res chain seq x y z
N MET A 1 11.92 -12.61 2.72
CA MET A 1 10.80 -13.39 3.29
C MET A 1 9.52 -13.00 2.55
N LYS A 2 8.64 -13.96 2.22
CA LYS A 2 7.35 -13.63 1.57
C LYS A 2 6.37 -13.11 2.63
N PRO A 3 5.65 -12.00 2.42
CA PRO A 3 4.67 -11.50 3.38
C PRO A 3 3.53 -12.49 3.58
N THR A 4 3.19 -12.73 4.85
CA THR A 4 2.18 -13.67 5.34
C THR A 4 1.07 -13.00 6.14
N THR A 5 1.16 -11.68 6.38
CA THR A 5 0.11 -10.91 7.07
C THR A 5 -0.18 -9.59 6.34
N PRO A 6 -1.37 -8.99 6.53
CA PRO A 6 -1.68 -7.66 5.97
C PRO A 6 -0.62 -6.60 6.33
N LEU A 7 -0.17 -6.57 7.59
CA LEU A 7 0.86 -5.64 8.06
C LEU A 7 2.18 -5.85 7.33
N GLU A 8 2.61 -7.09 7.10
CA GLU A 8 3.86 -7.37 6.37
C GLU A 8 3.80 -6.91 4.90
N TYR A 9 2.64 -6.99 4.25
CA TYR A 9 2.45 -6.43 2.90
C TYR A 9 2.60 -4.91 2.91
N VAL A 10 2.02 -4.24 3.90
CA VAL A 10 2.10 -2.78 4.06
C VAL A 10 3.52 -2.35 4.39
N ASP A 11 4.20 -3.02 5.32
CA ASP A 11 5.58 -2.72 5.72
C ASP A 11 6.56 -2.92 4.56
N LYS A 12 6.35 -3.97 3.74
CA LYS A 12 7.13 -4.19 2.51
C LYS A 12 6.96 -3.02 1.53
N ALA A 13 5.72 -2.62 1.24
CA ALA A 13 5.44 -1.50 0.34
C ALA A 13 6.01 -0.18 0.88
N LEU A 14 5.91 0.06 2.19
CA LEU A 14 6.41 1.27 2.85
C LEU A 14 7.95 1.34 2.78
N THR A 15 8.63 0.22 2.99
CA THR A 15 10.10 0.13 2.86
C THR A 15 10.54 0.46 1.45
N LEU A 16 9.88 -0.11 0.43
CA LEU A 16 10.18 0.19 -0.97
C LEU A 16 9.93 1.66 -1.31
N ALA A 17 8.75 2.19 -0.95
CA ALA A 17 8.39 3.58 -1.24
C ALA A 17 9.37 4.59 -0.60
N ILE A 18 9.79 4.36 0.65
CA ILE A 18 10.78 5.20 1.33
C ILE A 18 12.16 5.12 0.66
N ASP A 19 12.64 3.91 0.33
CA ASP A 19 13.91 3.75 -0.38
C ASP A 19 13.90 4.50 -1.72
N ARG A 20 12.82 4.37 -2.50
CA ARG A 20 12.68 5.10 -3.78
C ARG A 20 12.59 6.60 -3.59
N HIS A 21 11.83 7.06 -2.60
CA HIS A 21 11.73 8.48 -2.27
C HIS A 21 13.09 9.10 -1.94
N ASN A 22 13.92 8.39 -1.19
CA ASN A 22 15.26 8.84 -0.83
C ASN A 22 16.22 8.90 -2.02
N ARG A 23 16.06 8.01 -3.02
CA ARG A 23 16.88 7.98 -4.23
C ARG A 23 16.48 9.04 -5.24
N ILE A 24 15.19 9.40 -5.28
CA ILE A 24 14.62 10.38 -6.22
C ILE A 24 13.85 11.45 -5.40
N PRO A 25 14.57 12.30 -4.64
CA PRO A 25 13.94 13.33 -3.85
C PRO A 25 13.25 14.35 -4.77
N GLY A 26 12.02 14.75 -4.43
CA GLY A 26 11.24 15.75 -5.17
C GLY A 26 10.10 15.20 -6.03
N PHE A 27 10.03 13.89 -6.28
CA PHE A 27 8.86 13.32 -6.95
C PHE A 27 7.70 13.15 -5.94
N HIS A 28 6.74 14.08 -6.00
CA HIS A 28 5.70 14.27 -4.98
C HIS A 28 4.78 13.04 -4.81
N VAL A 29 4.68 12.19 -5.84
CA VAL A 29 3.87 10.97 -5.78
C VAL A 29 4.33 10.03 -4.67
N TYR A 30 5.64 9.96 -4.37
CA TYR A 30 6.16 9.11 -3.29
C TYR A 30 5.65 9.57 -1.92
N ALA A 31 5.59 10.87 -1.66
CA ALA A 31 5.07 11.40 -0.40
C ALA A 31 3.60 11.00 -0.21
N THR A 32 2.78 11.18 -1.26
CA THR A 32 1.36 10.76 -1.26
C THR A 32 1.20 9.25 -0.99
N VAL A 33 2.03 8.42 -1.62
CA VAL A 33 2.02 6.97 -1.41
C VAL A 33 2.42 6.60 0.01
N ILE A 34 3.48 7.19 0.54
CA ILE A 34 3.97 6.94 1.90
C ILE A 34 2.91 7.32 2.93
N ASP A 35 2.22 8.44 2.76
CA ASP A 35 1.18 8.86 3.69
C ASP A 35 -0.04 7.94 3.66
N GLN A 36 -0.46 7.48 2.47
CA GLN A 36 -1.51 6.47 2.36
C GLN A 36 -1.10 5.13 2.99
N LEU A 37 0.15 4.68 2.78
CA LEU A 37 0.67 3.46 3.38
C LEU A 37 0.72 3.55 4.91
N LYS A 38 1.15 4.69 5.48
CA LYS A 38 1.13 4.92 6.93
C LYS A 38 -0.29 4.86 7.50
N TYR A 39 -1.26 5.47 6.82
CA TYR A 39 -2.67 5.38 7.24
C TYR A 39 -3.18 3.93 7.20
N ILE A 40 -2.93 3.19 6.11
CA ILE A 40 -3.35 1.79 6.00
C ILE A 40 -2.69 0.94 7.08
N ARG A 41 -1.41 1.18 7.37
CA ARG A 41 -0.69 0.51 8.46
C ARG A 41 -1.35 0.78 9.81
N ALA A 42 -1.67 2.04 10.11
CA ALA A 42 -2.34 2.46 11.34
C ALA A 42 -3.73 1.82 11.51
N VAL A 43 -4.45 1.60 10.40
CA VAL A 43 -5.73 0.89 10.42
C VAL A 43 -5.54 -0.59 10.78
N PHE A 44 -4.51 -1.23 10.25
CA PHE A 44 -4.25 -2.66 10.50
C PHE A 44 -3.55 -2.94 11.84
N ASP A 45 -2.77 -2.01 12.37
CA ASP A 45 -2.21 -2.11 13.73
C ASP A 45 -3.20 -1.68 14.83
N GLY A 46 -4.35 -1.12 14.44
CA GLY A 46 -5.45 -0.75 15.34
C GLY A 46 -5.29 0.62 16.00
N THR A 47 -4.25 1.38 15.65
CA THR A 47 -4.06 2.76 16.16
C THR A 47 -5.00 3.76 15.50
N GLU A 48 -5.41 3.53 14.25
CA GLU A 48 -6.45 4.29 13.55
C GLU A 48 -7.78 3.52 13.55
N LYS A 49 -8.84 4.17 14.05
CA LYS A 49 -10.19 3.59 14.15
C LYS A 49 -11.08 4.05 13.01
N ASP A 50 -10.82 5.23 12.45
CA ASP A 50 -11.56 5.73 11.29
C ASP A 50 -11.07 5.01 10.02
N LYS A 51 -11.90 4.08 9.55
CA LYS A 51 -11.64 3.33 8.30
C LYS A 51 -12.23 3.99 7.06
N SER A 52 -12.94 5.12 7.21
CA SER A 52 -13.68 5.75 6.11
C SER A 52 -12.80 6.14 4.93
N LYS A 53 -11.53 6.48 5.19
CA LYS A 53 -10.57 6.86 4.14
C LYS A 53 -10.04 5.67 3.34
N LEU A 54 -10.29 4.41 3.74
CA LEU A 54 -9.93 3.25 2.94
C LEU A 54 -10.63 3.26 1.57
N HIS A 55 -11.87 3.77 1.49
CA HIS A 55 -12.61 3.92 0.23
C HIS A 55 -12.09 5.05 -0.67
N ARG A 56 -11.15 5.86 -0.18
CA ARG A 56 -10.61 7.05 -0.88
C ARG A 56 -9.15 6.88 -1.27
N LEU A 57 -8.62 5.66 -1.13
CA LEU A 57 -7.24 5.36 -1.49
C LEU A 57 -7.06 5.51 -3.01
N THR A 58 -6.00 6.21 -3.40
CA THR A 58 -5.59 6.35 -4.80
C THR A 58 -4.38 5.48 -5.13
N ILE A 59 -3.85 4.77 -4.14
CA ILE A 59 -2.62 3.97 -4.22
C ILE A 59 -2.66 2.90 -5.33
N GLY A 60 -3.82 2.29 -5.60
CA GLY A 60 -3.97 1.32 -6.71
C GLY A 60 -3.85 1.98 -8.09
N ALA A 61 -4.46 3.16 -8.27
CA ALA A 61 -4.36 3.91 -9.52
C ALA A 61 -2.94 4.47 -9.74
N ILE A 62 -2.29 4.95 -8.66
CA ILE A 62 -0.89 5.39 -8.70
C ILE A 62 0.02 4.23 -9.10
N ALA A 63 -0.16 3.05 -8.51
CA ALA A 63 0.64 1.87 -8.82
C ALA A 63 0.65 1.56 -10.32
N ALA A 64 -0.54 1.44 -10.91
CA ALA A 64 -0.71 1.10 -12.32
C ALA A 64 -0.20 2.19 -13.28
N LYS A 65 -0.41 3.46 -12.95
CA LYS A 65 -0.12 4.57 -13.87
C LYS A 65 1.31 5.07 -13.79
N GLU A 66 1.87 5.13 -12.58
CA GLU A 66 3.16 5.80 -12.33
C GLU A 66 4.31 4.79 -12.23
N PHE A 67 4.05 3.62 -11.66
CA PHE A 67 5.12 2.68 -11.29
C PHE A 67 5.13 1.40 -12.11
N GLU A 68 4.00 0.88 -12.60
CA GLU A 68 3.99 -0.33 -13.42
C GLU A 68 4.97 -0.28 -14.62
N PRO A 69 5.15 0.86 -15.32
CA PRO A 69 6.11 0.96 -16.43
C PRO A 69 7.58 1.11 -16.01
N THR A 70 7.87 1.54 -14.77
CA THR A 70 9.20 2.03 -14.37
C THR A 70 9.78 1.38 -13.11
N ASP A 71 8.95 0.86 -12.23
CA ASP A 71 9.29 0.19 -10.98
C ASP A 71 8.22 -0.88 -10.66
N GLU A 72 8.27 -1.98 -11.41
CA GLU A 72 7.35 -3.12 -11.29
C GLU A 72 7.26 -3.64 -9.85
N ALA A 73 8.40 -3.69 -9.13
CA ALA A 73 8.47 -4.18 -7.77
C ALA A 73 7.68 -3.29 -6.79
N LEU A 74 7.74 -1.96 -6.96
CA LEU A 74 6.93 -1.04 -6.18
C LEU A 74 5.47 -1.13 -6.60
N ALA A 75 5.18 -1.15 -7.90
CA ALA A 75 3.81 -1.26 -8.41
C ALA A 75 3.08 -2.49 -7.86
N GLU A 76 3.70 -3.66 -7.94
CA GLU A 76 3.16 -4.92 -7.41
C GLU A 76 2.89 -4.82 -5.90
N ALA A 77 3.83 -4.27 -5.13
CA ALA A 77 3.66 -4.11 -3.70
C ALA A 77 2.48 -3.19 -3.34
N LEU A 78 2.30 -2.10 -4.09
CA LEU A 78 1.20 -1.16 -3.90
C LEU A 78 -0.16 -1.77 -4.30
N LEU A 79 -0.23 -2.54 -5.38
CA LEU A 79 -1.44 -3.25 -5.81
C LEU A 79 -1.87 -4.31 -4.79
N HIS A 80 -0.91 -5.03 -4.21
CA HIS A 80 -1.17 -5.97 -3.12
C HIS A 80 -1.78 -5.28 -1.89
N VAL A 81 -1.22 -4.14 -1.48
CA VAL A 81 -1.77 -3.36 -0.37
C VAL A 81 -3.16 -2.83 -0.72
N TYR A 82 -3.38 -2.34 -1.94
CA TYR A 82 -4.69 -1.87 -2.40
C TYR A 82 -5.74 -2.97 -2.30
N TYR A 83 -5.43 -4.18 -2.79
CA TYR A 83 -6.32 -5.33 -2.72
C TYR A 83 -6.71 -5.71 -1.28
N ILE A 84 -5.75 -5.67 -0.36
CA ILE A 84 -6.00 -5.95 1.07
C ILE A 84 -6.85 -4.84 1.70
N ALA A 85 -6.53 -3.58 1.42
CA ALA A 85 -7.23 -2.41 1.94
C ALA A 85 -8.69 -2.34 1.44
N GLU A 86 -8.93 -2.67 0.17
CA GLU A 86 -10.28 -2.72 -0.42
C GLU A 86 -11.15 -3.78 0.26
N GLN A 87 -10.62 -4.97 0.54
CA GLN A 87 -11.33 -5.99 1.30
C GLN A 87 -11.71 -5.49 2.70
N SER A 88 -10.76 -4.85 3.40
CA SER A 88 -11.03 -4.27 4.72
C SER A 88 -12.06 -3.14 4.67
N ALA A 89 -12.03 -2.29 3.63
CA ALA A 89 -12.98 -1.20 3.46
C ALA A 89 -14.42 -1.74 3.32
N ASN A 90 -14.57 -2.85 2.60
CA ASN A 90 -15.85 -3.51 2.35
C ASN A 90 -16.28 -4.48 3.47
N GLY A 91 -15.55 -4.51 4.60
CA GLY A 91 -15.87 -5.42 5.72
C GLY A 91 -15.70 -6.90 5.38
N LEU A 92 -14.91 -7.23 4.36
CA LEU A 92 -14.68 -8.59 3.90
C LEU A 92 -13.58 -9.29 4.73
N LYS A 93 -13.65 -10.62 4.78
CA LYS A 93 -12.53 -11.42 5.26
C LYS A 93 -11.34 -11.22 4.32
N ILE A 94 -10.21 -10.76 4.87
CA ILE A 94 -8.99 -10.52 4.11
C ILE A 94 -8.43 -11.84 3.57
N ARG A 95 -8.24 -11.88 2.26
CA ARG A 95 -7.44 -12.87 1.52
C ARG A 95 -6.13 -12.23 1.11
N LEU A 96 -5.03 -12.94 1.28
CA LEU A 96 -3.72 -12.43 0.93
C LEU A 96 -3.43 -12.66 -0.55
N PRO A 97 -2.65 -11.78 -1.21
CA PRO A 97 -2.26 -11.96 -2.61
C PRO A 97 -1.60 -13.30 -2.92
N ALA A 98 -0.81 -13.84 -1.98
CA ALA A 98 -0.17 -15.15 -2.12
C ALA A 98 -1.14 -16.35 -2.05
N GLU A 99 -2.40 -16.13 -1.67
CA GLU A 99 -3.46 -17.15 -1.61
C GLU A 99 -4.36 -17.14 -2.86
N LYS A 100 -4.07 -16.26 -3.82
CA LYS A 100 -4.83 -16.11 -5.07
C LYS A 100 -4.43 -17.13 -6.12
#